data_AF-A0A0F9W811-F1
#
_entry.id   AF-A0A0F9W811-F1
#
_cell.length_a   1.000
_cell.length_b   1.000
_cell.length_c   1.000
_cell.angle_alpha   90.00
_cell.angle_beta   90.00
_cell.angle_gamma   90.00
#
_symmetry.space_group_name_H-M   'P 1'
#
loop_
_entity.id
_entity.type
_entity.pdbx_description
1 polymer ?
#
loop_
_entity_poly.entity_id
_entity_poly.type
_entity_poly.pdbx_seq_one_letter_code
_entity_poly.pdbx_strand_id
1 'polypeptide(L)'
;DYILAFFDRDYGKLIGFLNEFILLLQENDELLKRELPMYFTNFIKNNLNNFWKDELVLSNKDFNTFKDIHLFGCFFSDLANLFYLLVNPNNKFMLFNYDKCARYLFGCSMVTVLMHFQEDIDEKNLKCSVYDNKNNVLEYKLMIDSTKKIIFFTFDLRYLKEYNIRQIDCIVQTTQKHYQSCDINLTEYLQ
;
A
#
# COMPACT_ATOMS: atom_id res chain seq x y z
N ASP A 1 6.34 2.09 -2.58
CA ASP A 1 5.02 1.47 -2.32
C ASP A 1 5.06 0.16 -1.57
N TYR A 2 6.03 -0.73 -1.82
CA TYR A 2 6.07 -2.06 -1.17
C TYR A 2 6.14 -2.00 0.36
N ILE A 3 7.08 -1.20 0.91
CA ILE A 3 7.14 -0.90 2.35
C ILE A 3 5.80 -0.33 2.83
N LEU A 4 5.27 0.69 2.16
CA LEU A 4 4.02 1.32 2.57
C LEU A 4 2.84 0.34 2.56
N ALA A 5 2.78 -0.58 1.59
CA ALA A 5 1.78 -1.63 1.53
C ALA A 5 1.93 -2.63 2.69
N PHE A 6 3.15 -2.95 3.12
CA PHE A 6 3.40 -3.78 4.30
C PHE A 6 2.86 -3.14 5.59
N PHE A 7 2.98 -1.82 5.71
CA PHE A 7 2.52 -1.07 6.87
C PHE A 7 1.06 -0.59 6.77
N ASP A 8 0.26 -1.07 5.82
CA ASP A 8 -1.10 -0.56 5.55
C ASP A 8 -1.15 0.96 5.32
N ARG A 9 -0.04 1.55 4.88
CA ARG A 9 0.19 3.00 4.77
C ARG A 9 0.02 3.74 6.11
N ASP A 10 0.13 3.02 7.23
CA ASP A 10 0.18 3.58 8.60
C ASP A 10 1.59 4.09 8.90
N TYR A 11 1.76 5.40 8.75
CA TYR A 11 3.04 6.06 9.01
C TYR A 11 3.49 5.94 10.47
N GLY A 12 2.57 5.82 11.43
CA GLY A 12 2.91 5.64 12.84
C GLY A 12 3.60 4.29 13.09
N LYS A 13 3.08 3.21 12.50
CA LYS A 13 3.71 1.89 12.56
C LYS A 13 5.07 1.88 11.85
N LEU A 14 5.17 2.53 10.69
CA LEU A 14 6.43 2.64 9.95
C LEU A 14 7.51 3.36 10.77
N ILE A 15 7.16 4.50 11.37
CA ILE A 15 8.09 5.28 12.22
C ILE A 15 8.49 4.46 13.45
N GLY A 16 7.53 3.77 14.10
CA GLY A 16 7.81 2.89 15.24
C GLY A 16 8.81 1.80 14.90
N PHE A 17 8.59 1.09 13.79
CA PHE A 17 9.52 0.09 13.26
C PHE A 17 10.91 0.68 13.00
N LEU A 18 11.01 1.83 12.32
CA LEU A 18 12.31 2.45 12.01
C LEU A 18 13.07 2.84 13.28
N ASN A 19 12.38 3.33 14.31
CA ASN A 19 13.00 3.66 15.59
C ASN A 19 13.56 2.44 16.31
N GLU A 20 12.78 1.35 16.41
CA GLU A 20 13.25 0.08 16.98
C GLU A 20 14.41 -0.49 16.18
N PHE A 21 14.33 -0.43 14.85
CA PHE A 21 15.36 -0.92 13.97
C PHE A 21 16.68 -0.16 14.13
N ILE A 22 16.63 1.18 14.24
CA ILE A 22 17.81 2.01 14.50
C ILE A 22 18.45 1.65 15.85
N LEU A 23 17.65 1.45 16.90
CA LEU A 23 18.16 1.03 18.21
C LEU A 23 18.89 -0.32 18.13
N LEU A 24 18.33 -1.28 17.38
CA LEU A 24 18.95 -2.58 17.17
C LEU A 24 20.30 -2.47 16.45
N LEU A 25 20.40 -1.60 15.44
CA LEU A 25 21.66 -1.35 14.69
C LEU A 25 22.77 -0.74 15.55
N GLN A 26 22.46 -0.22 16.74
CA GLN A 26 23.46 0.31 17.69
C GLN A 26 24.08 -0.78 18.57
N GLU A 27 23.57 -2.01 18.53
CA GLU A 27 24.15 -3.13 19.25
C GLU A 27 25.50 -3.56 18.66
N ASN A 28 26.28 -4.33 19.43
CA ASN A 28 27.54 -4.86 18.93
C ASN A 28 27.34 -5.89 17.80
N ASP A 29 28.34 -6.06 16.94
CA ASP A 29 28.25 -6.89 15.74
C ASP A 29 27.84 -8.36 15.99
N GLU A 30 28.23 -8.95 17.13
CA GLU A 30 27.88 -10.34 17.45
C GLU A 30 26.42 -10.49 17.84
N LEU A 31 25.91 -9.60 18.69
CA LEU A 31 24.50 -9.53 19.05
C LEU A 31 23.66 -9.20 17.82
N LEU A 32 24.08 -8.20 17.05
CA LEU A 32 23.40 -7.77 15.85
C LEU A 32 23.20 -8.92 14.86
N LYS A 33 24.23 -9.72 14.57
CA LYS A 33 24.11 -10.88 13.65
C LYS A 33 23.06 -11.91 14.10
N ARG A 34 22.83 -12.04 15.41
CA ARG A 34 21.86 -12.98 15.98
C ARG A 34 20.46 -12.38 16.08
N GLU A 35 20.36 -11.17 16.58
CA GLU A 35 19.11 -10.48 16.90
C GLU A 35 18.40 -10.01 15.63
N LEU A 36 19.16 -9.56 14.64
CA LEU A 36 18.64 -8.96 13.41
C LEU A 36 17.71 -9.91 12.63
N PRO A 37 18.09 -11.17 12.30
CA PRO A 37 17.18 -12.08 11.61
C PRO A 37 15.92 -12.43 12.42
N MET A 38 16.04 -12.51 13.75
CA MET A 38 14.93 -12.80 14.66
C MET A 38 13.95 -11.63 14.72
N TYR A 39 14.46 -10.41 14.90
CA TYR A 39 13.68 -9.17 14.89
C TYR A 39 12.84 -9.09 13.61
N PHE A 40 13.47 -9.26 12.44
CA PHE A 40 12.78 -9.19 11.17
C PHE A 40 11.75 -10.30 10.96
N THR A 41 12.08 -11.54 11.34
CA THR A 41 11.14 -12.65 11.21
C THR A 41 9.91 -12.45 12.10
N ASN A 42 10.12 -12.02 13.35
CA ASN A 42 9.03 -11.73 14.29
C ASN A 42 8.21 -10.52 13.85
N PHE A 43 8.87 -9.44 13.42
CA PHE A 43 8.21 -8.26 12.90
C PHE A 43 7.28 -8.62 11.75
N ILE A 44 7.77 -9.36 10.75
CA ILE A 44 6.96 -9.76 9.60
C ILE A 44 5.79 -10.64 10.02
N LYS A 45 6.05 -11.64 10.87
CA LYS A 45 5.02 -12.57 11.32
C LYS A 45 3.89 -11.86 12.07
N ASN A 46 4.23 -10.87 12.90
CA ASN A 46 3.27 -10.16 13.74
C ASN A 46 2.54 -9.04 13.01
N ASN A 47 3.14 -8.51 11.93
CA ASN A 47 2.60 -7.37 11.18
C ASN A 47 2.16 -7.75 9.76
N LEU A 48 2.00 -9.05 9.48
CA LEU A 48 1.44 -9.52 8.22
C LEU A 48 -0.01 -9.03 8.09
N ASN A 49 -0.23 -8.00 7.28
CA ASN A 49 -1.57 -7.52 6.98
C ASN A 49 -2.34 -8.53 6.12
N ASN A 50 -3.62 -8.27 5.89
CA ASN A 50 -4.48 -9.19 5.12
C ASN A 50 -3.95 -9.42 3.70
N PHE A 51 -3.40 -8.39 3.07
CA PHE A 51 -2.78 -8.52 1.75
C PHE A 51 -1.69 -9.62 1.74
N TRP A 52 -0.72 -9.55 2.66
CA TRP A 52 0.38 -10.51 2.70
C TRP A 52 -0.04 -11.89 3.20
N LYS A 53 -1.08 -11.97 4.04
CA LYS A 53 -1.70 -13.24 4.44
C LYS A 53 -2.36 -13.93 3.26
N ASP A 54 -3.10 -13.18 2.46
CA ASP A 54 -3.78 -13.71 1.29
C ASP A 54 -2.77 -14.16 0.22
N GLU A 55 -1.71 -13.37 0.01
CA GLU A 55 -0.59 -13.76 -0.85
C GLU A 55 0.08 -15.05 -0.39
N LEU A 56 0.31 -15.19 0.91
CA LEU A 56 0.88 -16.41 1.48
C LEU A 56 -0.02 -17.61 1.17
N VAL A 57 -1.33 -17.50 1.42
CA VAL A 57 -2.32 -18.55 1.14
C VAL A 57 -2.36 -18.90 -0.35
N LEU A 58 -2.46 -17.89 -1.23
CA LEU A 58 -2.57 -18.08 -2.68
C LEU A 58 -1.29 -18.65 -3.30
N SER A 59 -0.13 -18.31 -2.74
CA SER A 59 1.16 -18.82 -3.23
C SER A 59 1.35 -20.32 -3.00
N ASN A 60 0.57 -20.93 -2.10
CA ASN A 60 0.71 -22.31 -1.64
C ASN A 60 2.15 -22.66 -1.19
N LYS A 61 2.85 -21.67 -0.59
CA LYS A 61 4.18 -21.82 0.01
C LYS A 61 4.05 -21.84 1.53
N ASP A 62 4.98 -22.49 2.21
CA ASP A 62 5.14 -22.27 3.66
C ASP A 62 5.65 -20.85 3.94
N PHE A 63 5.41 -20.37 5.17
CA PHE A 63 5.78 -19.01 5.56
C PHE A 63 7.27 -18.70 5.39
N ASN A 64 8.18 -19.64 5.67
CA ASN A 64 9.62 -19.36 5.58
C ASN A 64 10.01 -19.15 4.12
N THR A 65 9.59 -20.05 3.23
CA THR A 65 9.83 -19.91 1.79
C THR A 65 9.19 -18.65 1.22
N PHE A 66 7.97 -18.32 1.64
CA PHE A 66 7.27 -17.10 1.21
C PHE A 66 8.00 -15.84 1.68
N LYS A 67 8.35 -15.77 2.96
CA LYS A 67 9.02 -14.64 3.59
C LYS A 67 10.35 -14.34 2.91
N ASP A 68 11.18 -15.37 2.65
CA ASP A 68 12.51 -15.17 2.09
C ASP A 68 12.44 -14.67 0.64
N ILE A 69 11.51 -15.20 -0.17
CA ILE A 69 11.36 -14.84 -1.58
C ILE A 69 10.71 -13.47 -1.74
N HIS A 70 9.58 -13.25 -1.07
CA HIS A 70 8.71 -12.11 -1.35
C HIS A 70 8.95 -10.97 -0.38
N LEU A 71 9.17 -11.23 0.92
CA LEU A 71 9.15 -10.16 1.91
C LEU A 71 10.56 -9.63 2.21
N PHE A 72 11.50 -10.50 2.57
CA PHE A 72 12.85 -10.09 2.97
C PHE A 72 13.58 -9.36 1.84
N GLY A 73 13.74 -9.97 0.65
CA GLY A 73 14.50 -9.37 -0.44
C GLY A 73 14.04 -7.96 -0.81
N CYS A 74 12.73 -7.78 -1.00
CA CYS A 74 12.13 -6.51 -1.37
C CYS A 74 12.19 -5.48 -0.22
N PHE A 75 11.84 -5.89 1.00
CA PHE A 75 11.81 -5.01 2.16
C PHE A 75 13.20 -4.46 2.51
N PHE A 76 14.23 -5.32 2.50
CA PHE A 76 15.61 -4.90 2.76
C PHE A 76 16.17 -4.00 1.67
N SER A 77 15.89 -4.32 0.41
CA SER A 77 16.34 -3.49 -0.72
C SER A 77 15.72 -2.10 -0.66
N ASP A 78 14.42 -2.01 -0.33
CA ASP A 78 13.75 -0.73 -0.18
C ASP A 78 14.26 0.07 1.03
N LEU A 79 14.51 -0.58 2.18
CA LEU A 79 15.14 0.09 3.33
C LEU A 79 16.54 0.59 3.01
N ALA A 80 17.34 -0.21 2.29
CA ALA A 80 18.66 0.21 1.83
C ALA A 80 18.57 1.41 0.88
N ASN A 81 17.65 1.37 -0.09
CA ASN A 81 17.38 2.50 -0.99
C ASN A 81 17.01 3.77 -0.20
N LEU A 82 16.17 3.66 0.83
CA LEU A 82 15.79 4.78 1.70
C LEU A 82 17.00 5.35 2.45
N PHE A 83 17.86 4.50 3.02
CA PHE A 83 19.06 4.98 3.70
C PHE A 83 20.07 5.61 2.74
N TYR A 84 20.21 5.07 1.53
CA TYR A 84 21.08 5.68 0.52
C TYR A 84 20.63 7.08 0.09
N LEU A 85 19.32 7.39 0.13
CA LEU A 85 18.84 8.75 -0.12
C LEU A 85 19.34 9.76 0.92
N LEU A 86 19.55 9.33 2.17
CA LEU A 86 20.09 10.21 3.21
C LEU A 86 21.52 10.65 2.90
N VAL A 87 22.29 9.79 2.22
CA VAL A 87 23.68 10.04 1.84
C VAL A 87 23.78 10.70 0.46
N ASN A 88 22.92 10.31 -0.47
CA ASN A 88 22.88 10.81 -1.83
C ASN A 88 21.41 11.04 -2.27
N PRO A 89 20.91 12.28 -2.22
CA PRO A 89 19.54 12.60 -2.63
C PRO A 89 19.23 12.27 -4.10
N ASN A 90 20.27 12.13 -4.94
CA ASN A 90 20.13 11.75 -6.35
C ASN A 90 20.26 10.24 -6.59
N ASN A 91 20.31 9.43 -5.52
CA ASN A 91 20.41 7.98 -5.64
C ASN A 91 19.22 7.44 -6.44
N LYS A 92 19.52 6.76 -7.55
CA LYS A 92 18.51 6.00 -8.28
C LYS A 92 18.30 4.69 -7.55
N PHE A 93 17.04 4.38 -7.23
CA PHE A 93 16.72 3.16 -6.52
C PHE A 93 17.20 1.94 -7.28
N MET A 94 17.96 1.09 -6.60
CA MET A 94 18.26 -0.24 -7.10
C MET A 94 17.02 -1.08 -6.90
N LEU A 95 16.25 -1.23 -7.98
CA LEU A 95 15.12 -2.14 -8.04
C LEU A 95 15.69 -3.56 -8.17
N PHE A 96 15.75 -4.28 -7.06
CA PHE A 96 16.02 -5.71 -7.11
C PHE A 96 14.77 -6.42 -7.61
N ASN A 97 14.70 -6.58 -8.93
CA ASN A 97 13.68 -7.37 -9.59
C ASN A 97 14.01 -8.87 -9.43
N TYR A 98 13.93 -9.38 -8.19
CA TYR A 98 13.85 -10.84 -7.96
C TYR A 98 12.60 -11.44 -8.63
N ASP A 99 11.68 -10.58 -9.07
CA ASP A 99 10.58 -10.81 -10.01
C ASP A 99 10.99 -11.25 -11.42
N LYS A 100 12.27 -11.57 -11.70
CA LYS A 100 12.56 -12.49 -12.82
C LYS A 100 11.98 -13.90 -12.58
N CYS A 101 11.60 -14.22 -11.34
CA CYS A 101 10.77 -15.36 -10.95
C CYS A 101 9.32 -14.95 -10.62
N ALA A 102 8.80 -13.85 -11.19
CA ALA A 102 7.40 -13.43 -11.05
C ALA A 102 6.45 -14.44 -11.71
N ARG A 103 6.18 -15.54 -11.01
CA ARG A 103 4.81 -16.02 -10.96
C ARG A 103 4.09 -15.05 -10.05
N TYR A 104 3.33 -14.15 -10.68
CA TYR A 104 2.30 -13.27 -10.16
C TYR A 104 2.26 -13.19 -8.63
N LEU A 105 2.78 -12.10 -8.06
CA LEU A 105 2.19 -11.61 -6.81
C LEU A 105 0.70 -11.43 -7.11
N PHE A 106 -0.15 -12.20 -6.46
CA PHE A 106 -1.60 -12.10 -6.58
C PHE A 106 -2.16 -10.90 -5.81
N GLY A 107 -1.25 -10.10 -5.24
CA GLY A 107 -1.54 -9.12 -4.21
C GLY A 107 -2.57 -8.14 -4.71
N CYS A 108 -3.54 -7.79 -3.84
CA CYS A 108 -4.63 -6.86 -4.11
C CYS A 108 -4.14 -5.70 -4.98
N SER A 109 -4.32 -5.85 -6.29
CA SER A 109 -4.15 -4.75 -7.20
C SER A 109 -5.16 -3.72 -6.72
N MET A 110 -4.71 -2.52 -6.42
CA MET A 110 -5.63 -1.47 -6.00
C MET A 110 -6.02 -0.71 -7.26
N VAL A 111 -7.31 -0.62 -7.52
CA VAL A 111 -7.81 0.30 -8.55
C VAL A 111 -7.97 1.65 -7.87
N THR A 112 -7.27 2.67 -8.37
CA THR A 112 -7.34 4.01 -7.81
C THR A 112 -8.00 4.94 -8.80
N VAL A 113 -9.08 5.57 -8.37
CA VAL A 113 -9.73 6.66 -9.10
C VAL A 113 -9.32 7.97 -8.45
N LEU A 114 -8.78 8.88 -9.24
CA LEU A 114 -8.38 10.20 -8.79
C LEU A 114 -9.43 11.24 -9.19
N MET A 115 -9.69 12.18 -8.28
CA MET A 115 -10.49 13.35 -8.55
C MET A 115 -9.66 14.60 -8.29
N HIS A 116 -9.47 15.41 -9.32
CA HIS A 116 -8.64 16.62 -9.28
C HIS A 116 -9.51 17.87 -9.13
N PHE A 117 -9.14 18.74 -8.20
CA PHE A 117 -9.85 19.96 -7.85
C PHE A 117 -9.01 21.19 -8.23
N GLN A 118 -9.68 22.26 -8.67
CA GLN A 118 -9.00 23.53 -8.97
C GLN A 118 -8.65 24.33 -7.71
N GLU A 119 -9.34 24.04 -6.61
CA GLU A 119 -9.18 24.69 -5.31
C GLU A 119 -8.86 23.66 -4.22
N ASP A 120 -8.26 24.15 -3.13
CA ASP A 120 -7.93 23.31 -1.97
C ASP A 120 -9.21 22.83 -1.27
N ILE A 121 -9.22 21.56 -0.88
CA ILE A 121 -10.36 20.91 -0.24
C ILE A 121 -10.23 21.05 1.29
N ASP A 122 -11.31 21.49 1.94
CA ASP A 122 -11.42 21.44 3.40
C ASP A 122 -11.82 20.03 3.87
N GLU A 123 -10.85 19.31 4.41
CA GLU A 123 -11.00 17.94 4.91
C GLU A 123 -11.99 17.82 6.07
N LYS A 124 -12.14 18.86 6.91
CA LYS A 124 -12.93 18.77 8.15
C LYS A 124 -14.41 18.50 7.92
N ASN A 125 -14.93 18.91 6.76
CA ASN A 125 -16.34 18.79 6.42
C ASN A 125 -16.57 17.99 5.13
N LEU A 126 -15.54 17.28 4.68
CA LEU A 126 -15.57 16.54 3.43
C LEU A 126 -16.45 15.30 3.58
N LYS A 127 -17.45 15.17 2.70
CA LYS A 127 -18.22 13.93 2.56
C LYS A 127 -17.92 13.32 1.21
N CYS A 128 -17.47 12.08 1.24
CA CYS A 128 -17.16 11.31 0.05
C CYS A 128 -18.13 10.12 -0.05
N SER A 129 -18.57 9.79 -1.25
CA SER A 129 -19.41 8.62 -1.50
C SER A 129 -19.11 8.08 -2.88
N VAL A 130 -19.08 6.76 -3.00
CA VAL A 130 -18.88 6.08 -4.28
C VAL A 130 -20.00 5.08 -4.46
N TYR A 131 -20.56 5.03 -5.66
CA TYR A 131 -21.67 4.15 -6.02
C TYR A 131 -21.31 3.25 -7.20
N ASP A 132 -21.86 2.04 -7.25
CA ASP A 132 -21.90 1.24 -8.48
C ASP A 132 -23.04 1.71 -9.41
N ASN A 133 -23.13 1.12 -10.59
CA ASN A 133 -24.20 1.38 -11.56
C ASN A 133 -25.61 0.95 -11.10
N LYS A 134 -25.74 0.30 -9.93
CA LYS A 134 -27.01 -0.06 -9.30
C LYS A 134 -27.34 0.86 -8.11
N ASN A 135 -26.56 1.93 -7.90
CA ASN A 135 -26.65 2.87 -6.78
C ASN A 135 -26.36 2.25 -5.40
N ASN A 136 -25.64 1.13 -5.34
CA ASN A 136 -25.14 0.61 -4.07
C ASN A 136 -23.91 1.41 -3.63
N VAL A 137 -23.84 1.76 -2.35
CA VAL A 137 -22.65 2.42 -1.78
C VAL A 137 -21.50 1.41 -1.73
N LEU A 138 -20.34 1.81 -2.24
CA LEU A 138 -19.14 0.99 -2.28
C LEU A 138 -18.21 1.28 -1.11
N GLU A 139 -17.48 0.25 -0.69
CA GLU A 139 -16.41 0.38 0.29
C GLU A 139 -15.10 0.80 -0.41
N TYR A 140 -14.41 1.78 0.16
CA TYR A 140 -13.17 2.32 -0.41
C TYR A 140 -12.26 2.90 0.67
N LYS A 141 -10.97 2.98 0.37
CA LYS A 141 -10.00 3.77 1.13
C LYS A 141 -9.87 5.15 0.50
N LEU A 142 -9.93 6.18 1.34
CA LEU A 142 -9.75 7.58 0.95
C LEU A 142 -8.33 8.02 1.27
N MET A 143 -7.68 8.69 0.34
CA MET A 143 -6.43 9.41 0.58
C MET A 143 -6.52 10.78 -0.08
N ILE A 144 -5.98 11.79 0.60
CA ILE A 144 -5.92 13.17 0.10
C ILE A 144 -4.45 13.53 -0.03
N ASP A 145 -4.10 14.13 -1.16
CA ASP A 145 -2.72 14.55 -1.40
C ASP A 145 -2.32 15.74 -0.52
N SER A 146 -1.01 15.99 -0.40
CA SER A 146 -0.51 17.08 0.44
C SER A 146 -0.89 18.48 -0.07
N THR A 147 -1.22 18.63 -1.36
CA THR A 147 -1.71 19.90 -1.91
C THR A 147 -3.20 20.12 -1.65
N LYS A 148 -3.90 19.09 -1.15
CA LYS A 148 -5.35 19.09 -0.89
C LYS A 148 -6.19 19.34 -2.15
N LYS A 149 -5.64 19.03 -3.32
CA LYS A 149 -6.31 19.20 -4.61
C LYS A 149 -6.60 17.88 -5.30
N ILE A 150 -6.13 16.76 -4.74
CA ILE A 150 -6.35 15.44 -5.30
C ILE A 150 -6.91 14.53 -4.22
N ILE A 151 -8.05 13.93 -4.51
CA ILE A 151 -8.62 12.84 -3.73
C ILE A 151 -8.42 11.54 -4.49
N PHE A 152 -7.96 10.52 -3.78
CA PHE A 152 -7.82 9.16 -4.27
C PHE A 152 -8.86 8.26 -3.62
N PHE A 153 -9.73 7.69 -4.44
CA PHE A 153 -10.63 6.61 -4.09
C PHE A 153 -9.96 5.29 -4.46
N THR A 154 -9.57 4.51 -3.46
CA THR A 154 -8.79 3.29 -3.65
C THR A 154 -9.64 2.07 -3.31
N PHE A 155 -9.77 1.16 -4.27
CA PHE A 155 -10.58 -0.05 -4.17
C PHE A 155 -9.69 -1.30 -4.25
N ASP A 156 -10.02 -2.31 -3.45
CA ASP A 156 -9.43 -3.64 -3.61
C ASP A 156 -9.94 -4.28 -4.91
N LEU A 157 -9.04 -4.71 -5.80
CA LEU A 157 -9.44 -5.33 -7.06
C LEU A 157 -10.27 -6.60 -6.85
N ARG A 158 -10.00 -7.39 -5.81
CA ARG A 158 -10.77 -8.60 -5.51
C ARG A 158 -12.19 -8.24 -5.14
N TYR A 159 -12.38 -7.22 -4.30
CA TYR A 159 -13.70 -6.69 -4.01
C TYR A 159 -14.44 -6.27 -5.29
N LEU A 160 -13.79 -5.52 -6.17
CA LEU A 160 -14.40 -5.13 -7.45
C LEU A 160 -14.74 -6.35 -8.35
N LYS A 161 -13.87 -7.38 -8.39
CA LYS A 161 -14.08 -8.61 -9.17
C LYS A 161 -15.22 -9.48 -8.60
N GLU A 162 -15.22 -9.73 -7.29
CA GLU A 162 -16.21 -10.56 -6.60
C GLU A 162 -17.63 -10.02 -6.77
N TYR A 163 -17.80 -8.71 -6.66
CA TYR A 163 -19.09 -8.04 -6.83
C TYR A 163 -19.36 -7.60 -8.28
N ASN A 164 -18.44 -7.89 -9.21
CA ASN A 164 -18.52 -7.53 -10.63
C ASN A 164 -18.80 -6.03 -10.86
N ILE A 165 -18.11 -5.17 -10.10
CA ILE A 165 -18.24 -3.71 -10.16
C ILE A 165 -17.36 -3.18 -11.29
N ARG A 166 -17.97 -2.92 -12.45
CA ARG A 166 -17.25 -2.49 -13.67
C ARG A 166 -17.30 -0.99 -13.95
N GLN A 167 -18.12 -0.27 -13.21
CA GLN A 167 -18.36 1.14 -13.41
C GLN A 167 -18.76 1.76 -12.08
N ILE A 168 -18.24 2.95 -11.79
CA ILE A 168 -18.52 3.66 -10.55
C ILE A 168 -18.80 5.14 -10.79
N ASP A 169 -19.54 5.72 -9.84
CA ASP A 169 -19.72 7.16 -9.70
C ASP A 169 -19.07 7.63 -8.41
N CYS A 170 -18.28 8.70 -8.48
CA CYS A 170 -17.66 9.32 -7.32
C CYS A 170 -18.30 10.66 -7.02
N ILE A 171 -18.70 10.87 -5.77
CA ILE A 171 -19.30 12.10 -5.27
C ILE A 171 -18.43 12.65 -4.13
N VAL A 172 -18.08 13.92 -4.25
CA VAL A 172 -17.38 14.68 -3.22
C VAL A 172 -18.18 15.93 -2.88
N GLN A 173 -18.56 16.07 -1.62
CA GLN A 173 -19.33 17.20 -1.12
C GLN A 173 -18.54 17.95 -0.06
N THR A 174 -18.42 19.26 -0.26
CA THR A 174 -17.97 20.21 0.75
C THR A 174 -19.17 20.95 1.33
N THR A 175 -18.95 21.84 2.31
CA THR A 175 -20.02 22.69 2.85
C THR A 175 -20.61 23.64 1.81
N GLN A 176 -19.87 23.96 0.75
CA GLN A 176 -20.24 24.98 -0.23
C GLN A 176 -20.54 24.40 -1.62
N LYS A 177 -19.94 23.26 -1.98
CA LYS A 177 -19.97 22.74 -3.33
C LYS A 177 -20.20 21.24 -3.36
N HIS A 178 -20.75 20.80 -4.48
CA HIS A 178 -20.97 19.40 -4.80
C HIS A 178 -20.24 19.08 -6.09
N TYR A 179 -19.42 18.04 -6.05
CA TYR A 179 -18.60 17.58 -7.15
C TYR A 179 -18.94 16.14 -7.45
N GLN A 180 -19.07 15.80 -8.73
CA GLN A 180 -19.41 14.47 -9.17
C GLN A 180 -18.61 14.10 -10.42
N SER A 181 -18.14 12.86 -10.47
CA SER A 181 -17.61 12.22 -11.67
C SER A 181 -18.36 10.91 -11.86
N CYS A 182 -19.09 10.79 -12.97
CA CYS A 182 -19.91 9.62 -13.26
C CYS A 182 -19.27 8.71 -14.30
N ASP A 183 -19.81 7.50 -14.39
CA ASP A 183 -19.55 6.54 -15.47
C ASP A 183 -18.08 6.18 -15.63
N ILE A 184 -17.34 6.16 -14.51
CA ILE A 184 -15.92 5.81 -14.50
C ILE A 184 -15.80 4.31 -14.77
N ASN A 185 -15.33 3.96 -15.96
CA ASN A 185 -15.19 2.58 -16.40
C ASN A 185 -13.95 1.91 -15.77
N LEU A 186 -14.17 0.76 -15.13
CA LEU A 186 -13.12 -0.04 -14.49
C LEU A 186 -12.82 -1.35 -15.24
N THR A 187 -13.51 -1.64 -16.35
CA THR A 187 -13.51 -2.96 -17.01
C THR A 187 -12.11 -3.47 -17.37
N GLU A 188 -11.22 -2.60 -17.85
CA GLU A 188 -9.86 -2.98 -18.24
C GLU A 188 -9.02 -3.46 -17.06
N TYR A 189 -9.31 -2.98 -15.85
CA TYR A 189 -8.58 -3.36 -14.64
C TYR A 189 -9.08 -4.68 -14.05
N LEU A 190 -10.26 -5.17 -14.49
CA LEU A 190 -10.90 -6.38 -13.98
C LEU A 190 -10.62 -7.63 -14.81
N GLN A 191 -9.87 -7.51 -15.90
CA GLN A 191 -9.40 -8.66 -16.69
C GLN A 191 -8.35 -9.47 -15.90
#